data_AF-A0A7C7HR93-F1
#
_entry.id   AF-A0A7C7HR93-F1
#
_cell.length_a   1.000
_cell.length_b   1.000
_cell.length_c   1.000
_cell.angle_alpha   90.00
_cell.angle_beta   90.00
_cell.angle_gamma   90.00
#
_symmetry.space_group_name_H-M   'P 1'
#
loop_
_entity.id
_entity.type
_entity.pdbx_description
1 polymer ?
#
loop_
_entity_poly.entity_id
_entity_poly.type
_entity_poly.pdbx_seq_one_letter_code
_entity_poly.pdbx_strand_id
1 'polypeptide(L)' 'HRSCHRLIWLNPNLGFKDYEPITKGVQSILPNVDDFLPIYNLDSLIELGSVLGKLDKRQSFRAMA' A
#
# COMPACT_ATOMS: atom_id res chain seq x y z
N HIS A 1 -5.13 -12.64 -13.00
CA HIS A 1 -3.71 -12.98 -12.82
C HIS A 1 -2.99 -11.73 -12.34
N ARG A 2 -2.21 -11.76 -11.25
CA ARG A 2 -1.44 -10.59 -10.76
C ARG A 2 -0.01 -10.67 -11.26
N SER A 3 0.57 -9.54 -11.69
CA SER A 3 1.95 -9.48 -12.21
C SER A 3 3.02 -9.36 -11.13
N CYS A 4 2.61 -9.17 -9.88
CA CYS A 4 3.49 -9.08 -8.72
C CYS A 4 2.93 -9.88 -7.55
N HIS A 5 3.80 -10.23 -6.61
CA HIS A 5 3.43 -10.94 -5.39
C HIS A 5 2.73 -10.02 -4.37
N ARG A 6 3.21 -8.77 -4.25
CA ARG A 6 2.66 -7.74 -3.38
C ARG A 6 2.85 -6.37 -4.06
N LEU A 7 1.80 -5.57 -4.14
CA LEU A 7 1.77 -4.22 -4.68
C LEU A 7 1.64 -3.23 -3.53
N ILE A 8 2.75 -2.62 -3.17
CA ILE A 8 2.81 -1.52 -2.20
C ILE A 8 2.79 -0.21 -2.99
N TRP A 9 1.77 0.61 -2.79
CA TRP A 9 1.63 1.90 -3.44
C TRP A 9 1.89 3.02 -2.44
N LEU A 10 3.02 3.70 -2.64
CA LEU A 10 3.41 4.86 -1.85
C LEU A 10 2.76 6.13 -2.42
N ASN A 11 2.15 6.93 -1.56
CA ASN A 11 1.44 8.14 -1.97
C ASN A 11 1.79 9.33 -1.07
N PRO A 12 2.45 10.38 -1.60
CA PRO A 12 2.80 11.56 -0.82
C PRO A 12 1.56 12.39 -0.44
N ASN A 13 0.41 12.17 -1.09
CA ASN A 13 -0.78 12.94 -0.78
C ASN A 13 -1.51 12.45 0.50
N LEU A 14 -1.21 11.23 0.97
CA LEU A 14 -1.84 10.67 2.17
C LEU A 14 -1.50 11.42 3.47
N GLY A 15 -0.55 12.36 3.43
CA GLY A 15 -0.25 13.24 4.56
C GLY A 15 -1.12 14.50 4.65
N PHE A 16 -1.87 14.81 3.59
CA PHE A 16 -2.76 15.97 3.58
C PHE A 16 -4.13 15.58 4.14
N LYS A 17 -4.61 16.36 5.12
CA LYS A 17 -5.88 16.11 5.81
C LYS A 17 -7.09 16.02 4.85
N ASP A 18 -7.05 16.77 3.76
CA ASP A 18 -8.16 16.89 2.81
C ASP A 18 -7.97 16.01 1.56
N TYR A 19 -6.95 15.14 1.55
CA TYR A 19 -6.76 14.24 0.43
C TYR A 19 -7.76 13.09 0.48
N GLU A 20 -8.54 12.96 -0.60
CA GLU A 20 -9.45 11.84 -0.79
C GLU A 20 -9.20 11.13 -2.14
N PRO A 21 -9.18 9.79 -2.18
CA PRO A 21 -8.97 9.01 -3.38
C PRO A 21 -10.25 8.91 -4.25
N ILE A 22 -10.92 10.03 -4.53
CA ILE A 22 -12.22 10.07 -5.23
C ILE A 22 -12.14 9.89 -6.74
N THR A 23 -10.96 10.06 -7.32
CA THR A 23 -10.82 9.97 -8.77
C THR A 23 -11.00 8.51 -9.23
N LYS A 24 -11.73 8.34 -10.34
CA LYS A 24 -12.07 7.00 -10.87
C LYS A 24 -10.84 6.10 -11.05
N GLY A 25 -9.71 6.67 -11.48
CA GLY A 25 -8.46 5.93 -11.66
C GLY A 25 -7.94 5.34 -10.33
N VAL A 26 -7.91 6.15 -9.27
CA VAL A 26 -7.48 5.70 -7.94
C VAL A 26 -8.46 4.66 -7.39
N GLN A 27 -9.77 4.91 -7.48
CA GLN A 27 -10.79 3.95 -7.04
C GLN A 27 -10.69 2.60 -7.78
N SER A 28 -10.29 2.62 -9.05
CA SER A 28 -10.17 1.41 -9.87
C SER A 28 -8.95 0.56 -9.50
N ILE A 29 -7.85 1.19 -9.07
CA ILE A 29 -6.62 0.46 -8.71
C ILE A 29 -6.62 0.01 -7.24
N LEU A 30 -7.29 0.74 -6.32
CA LEU A 30 -7.29 0.44 -4.88
C LEU A 30 -7.61 -1.03 -4.53
N PRO A 31 -8.60 -1.71 -5.15
CA PRO A 31 -8.87 -3.13 -4.87
C PRO A 31 -7.73 -4.09 -5.23
N ASN A 32 -6.75 -3.64 -6.02
CA ASN A 32 -5.62 -4.45 -6.50
C ASN A 32 -4.32 -4.17 -5.74
N VAL A 33 -4.32 -3.19 -4.83
CA VAL A 33 -3.17 -2.76 -4.02
C VAL A 33 -3.22 -3.48 -2.69
N ASP A 34 -2.10 -4.06 -2.26
CA ASP A 34 -2.05 -4.76 -0.96
C ASP A 34 -1.81 -3.77 0.19
N ASP A 35 -0.95 -2.76 -0.03
CA ASP A 35 -0.69 -1.70 0.95
C ASP A 35 -0.70 -0.34 0.27
N PHE A 36 -1.49 0.58 0.79
CA PHE A 36 -1.54 1.97 0.35
C PHE A 36 -1.01 2.86 1.47
N LEU A 37 0.24 3.30 1.33
CA LEU A 37 1.02 3.88 2.43
C LEU A 37 1.46 5.32 2.16
N PRO A 38 1.54 6.16 3.21
CA PRO A 38 2.06 7.52 3.09
C PRO A 38 3.56 7.55 2.77
N ILE A 39 4.02 8.61 2.09
CA ILE A 39 5.45 8.88 1.87
C ILE A 39 5.76 10.40 1.85
N TYR A 40 5.14 11.15 2.74
CA TYR A 40 5.10 12.63 2.67
C TYR A 40 6.07 13.35 3.60
N ASN A 41 6.76 12.64 4.50
CA ASN A 41 7.75 13.20 5.42
C ASN A 41 8.75 12.14 5.91
N LEU A 42 9.69 12.54 6.75
CA LEU A 42 10.71 11.64 7.29
C LEU A 42 10.10 10.51 8.15
N ASP A 43 9.06 10.81 8.94
CA ASP A 43 8.41 9.81 9.78
C ASP A 43 7.79 8.68 8.93
N SER A 44 7.14 9.04 7.82
CA SER A 44 6.59 8.05 6.87
C SER A 44 7.65 7.19 6.19
N LEU A 45 8.87 7.72 5.99
CA LEU A 45 10.01 6.95 5.48
C LEU A 45 10.53 5.94 6.52
N ILE A 46 10.57 6.34 7.79
CA ILE A 46 10.96 5.46 8.91
C ILE A 46 9.92 4.36 9.10
N GLU A 47 8.64 4.71 9.04
CA GLU A 47 7.54 3.75 9.09
C GLU A 47 7.58 2.77 7.92
N LEU A 48 7.84 3.26 6.71
CA LEU A 48 8.03 2.41 5.53
C LEU A 48 9.15 1.39 5.77
N GLY A 49 10.30 1.80 6.30
CA GLY A 49 11.40 0.88 6.63
C GLY A 49 10.95 -0.23 7.61
N SER A 50 10.13 0.13 8.59
CA SER A 50 9.55 -0.83 9.54
C SER A 50 8.55 -1.79 8.90
N VAL A 51 7.70 -1.30 7.98
CA VAL A 51 6.78 -2.14 7.21
C VAL A 51 7.55 -3.11 6.33
N LEU A 52 8.54 -2.62 5.58
CA LEU A 52 9.38 -3.43 4.70
C LEU A 52 10.16 -4.51 5.48
N GLY A 53 10.65 -4.18 6.67
CA GLY A 53 11.34 -5.14 7.55
C GLY A 53 10.45 -6.24 8.11
N LYS A 54 9.12 -6.06 8.12
CA LYS A 54 8.12 -7.03 8.59
C LYS A 54 7.44 -7.79 7.45
N LEU A 55 7.81 -7.55 6.19
CA LEU A 55 7.24 -8.28 5.07
C LEU A 55 7.61 -9.76 5.20
N ASP A 56 6.63 -10.60 5.49
CA ASP A 56 6.82 -12.04 5.51
C ASP A 56 7.39 -12.53 4.18
N LYS A 57 8.31 -13.50 4.24
CA LYS A 57 8.68 -14.31 3.08
C LYS A 57 7.50 -15.23 2.74
N ARG A 58 6.50 -14.71 2.00
CA ARG A 58 5.26 -15.39 1.58
C ARG A 58 4.43 -15.95 2.75
N GLN A 59 3.43 -15.20 3.22
CA GLN A 59 2.18 -15.87 3.63
C GLN A 59 1.44 -16.26 2.35
N SER A 60 1.59 -17.51 1.93
CA SER A 60 0.68 -18.11 0.97
C SER A 60 -0.74 -17.97 1.51
N PHE A 61 -1.59 -17.24 0.80
CA PHE A 61 -3.03 -17.20 1.03
C PHE A 61 -3.54 -18.64 1.17
N ARG A 62 -3.84 -19.08 2.40
CA ARG A 62 -4.62 -20.29 2.65
C ARG A 62 -6.06 -19.89 2.47
N ALA A 63 -6.64 -20.25 1.32
CA ALA A 63 -8.08 -20.29 1.19
C ALA A 63 -8.61 -21.23 2.28
N MET A 64 -9.37 -20.69 3.24
CA MET A 64 -10.25 -21.54 4.04
C MET A 64 -11.36 -22.04 3.11
N ALA A 65 -11.53 -23.36 3.14
CA ALA A 65 -12.58 -24.11 2.44
C ALA A 65 -13.98 -23.76 2.98
#